data_AF-A0A4Q4XAM5-F1
#
_entry.id   AF-A0A4Q4XAM5-F1
#
_cell.length_a   1.000
_cell.length_b   1.000
_cell.length_c   1.000
_cell.angle_alpha   90.00
_cell.angle_beta   90.00
_cell.angle_gamma   90.00
#
_symmetry.space_group_name_H-M   'P 1'
#
loop_
_entity.id
_entity.type
_entity.pdbx_description
1 polymer ?
#
loop_
_entity_poly.entity_id
_entity_poly.type
_entity_poly.pdbx_seq_one_letter_code
_entity_poly.pdbx_strand_id
1 'polypeptide(L)'
;MEYSAFSTEIELPEHTLLATCRELGVAVVAYSPLSRGLLGEDVQGPDDFEEGDIRRFYPRCSRENFPKNMKLVGATKELATKKGVTVDQAALAWLLRQGDDIFPIPGKNRTITRKYIEENFEAMHVGLTP
;
A
#
# COMPACT_ATOMS: atom_id res chain seq x y z
N MET A 1 -10.47 6.81 1.59
CA MET A 1 -10.76 5.36 1.62
C MET A 1 -9.46 4.59 1.67
N GLU A 2 -9.44 3.38 2.23
CA GLU A 2 -8.26 2.53 2.11
C GLU A 2 -8.05 2.18 0.63
N TYR A 3 -6.86 2.41 0.10
CA TYR A 3 -6.52 2.06 -1.28
C TYR A 3 -5.04 1.72 -1.39
N SER A 4 -4.75 0.48 -1.78
CA SER A 4 -3.41 -0.06 -1.95
C SER A 4 -3.47 -1.32 -2.82
N ALA A 5 -2.32 -1.93 -3.14
CA ALA A 5 -2.28 -3.22 -3.82
C ALA A 5 -3.03 -4.36 -3.08
N PHE A 6 -3.35 -4.18 -1.79
CA PHE A 6 -4.07 -5.15 -0.98
C PHE A 6 -5.56 -4.82 -0.82
N SER A 7 -5.98 -3.63 -1.24
CA SER A 7 -7.34 -3.11 -1.03
C SER A 7 -7.73 -2.31 -2.26
N THR A 8 -8.24 -2.98 -3.29
CA THR A 8 -8.61 -2.40 -4.60
C THR A 8 -10.13 -2.30 -4.78
N GLU A 9 -10.90 -2.46 -3.70
CA GLU A 9 -12.36 -2.51 -3.74
C GLU A 9 -12.96 -1.25 -4.38
N ILE A 10 -12.30 -0.09 -4.23
CA ILE A 10 -12.77 1.16 -4.83
C ILE A 10 -12.78 1.15 -6.37
N GLU A 11 -12.03 0.24 -6.99
CA GLU A 11 -11.94 0.07 -8.45
C GLU A 11 -13.05 -0.84 -8.99
N LEU A 12 -13.69 -1.64 -8.14
CA LEU A 12 -14.59 -2.71 -8.57
C LEU A 12 -15.90 -2.12 -9.14
N PRO A 13 -16.50 -2.71 -10.18
CA PRO A 13 -17.74 -2.20 -10.79
C PRO A 13 -18.93 -2.09 -9.82
N GLU A 14 -19.01 -2.98 -8.82
CA GLU A 14 -20.00 -2.94 -7.75
C GLU A 14 -19.80 -1.78 -6.76
N HIS A 15 -18.60 -1.18 -6.75
CA HIS A 15 -18.23 -0.02 -5.95
C HIS A 15 -17.99 1.16 -6.88
N THR A 16 -19.02 1.97 -7.11
CA THR A 16 -18.95 3.10 -8.05
C THR A 16 -18.04 4.25 -7.60
N LEU A 17 -17.32 4.14 -6.49
CA LEU A 17 -16.59 5.25 -5.89
C LEU A 17 -15.54 5.86 -6.82
N LEU A 18 -14.59 5.07 -7.31
CA LEU A 18 -13.52 5.61 -8.18
C LEU A 18 -14.09 6.13 -9.49
N ALA A 19 -15.06 5.40 -10.07
CA ALA A 19 -15.75 5.82 -11.28
C ALA A 19 -16.48 7.17 -11.11
N THR A 20 -17.23 7.34 -10.01
CA THR A 20 -17.94 8.58 -9.69
C THR A 20 -16.96 9.72 -9.39
N CYS A 21 -15.87 9.47 -8.67
CA CYS A 21 -14.82 10.48 -8.45
C CYS A 21 -14.27 10.99 -9.79
N ARG A 22 -13.96 10.09 -10.73
CA ARG A 22 -13.47 10.45 -12.06
C ARG A 22 -14.50 11.21 -12.90
N GLU A 23 -15.75 10.76 -12.89
CA GLU A 23 -16.86 11.43 -13.58
C GLU A 23 -17.04 12.87 -13.11
N LEU A 24 -16.88 13.11 -11.81
CA LEU A 24 -17.03 14.44 -11.20
C LEU A 24 -15.75 15.28 -11.17
N GLY A 25 -14.62 14.76 -11.66
CA GLY A 25 -13.32 15.45 -11.57
C GLY A 25 -12.79 15.61 -10.14
N VAL A 26 -13.15 14.69 -9.25
CA VAL A 26 -12.74 14.68 -7.83
C VAL A 26 -11.53 13.77 -7.64
N ALA A 27 -10.48 14.31 -7.02
CA ALA A 27 -9.30 13.54 -6.64
C ALA A 27 -9.59 12.55 -5.49
N VAL A 28 -8.91 11.41 -5.51
CA VAL A 28 -8.96 10.39 -4.47
C VAL A 28 -7.72 10.47 -3.60
N VAL A 29 -7.90 10.81 -2.32
CA VAL A 29 -6.85 10.73 -1.31
C VAL A 29 -6.82 9.30 -0.72
N ALA A 30 -5.78 8.54 -1.06
CA ALA A 30 -5.64 7.13 -0.70
C ALA A 30 -5.07 6.96 0.71
N TYR A 31 -5.92 6.53 1.63
CA TYR A 31 -5.56 6.23 3.02
C TYR A 31 -4.91 4.85 3.14
N SER A 32 -3.97 4.70 4.09
CA SER A 32 -3.20 3.47 4.31
C SER A 32 -2.59 2.85 3.04
N PRO A 33 -1.89 3.63 2.19
CA PRO A 33 -1.38 3.15 0.89
C PRO A 33 -0.33 2.04 1.02
N LEU A 34 0.31 1.93 2.19
CA LEU A 34 1.29 0.89 2.53
C LEU A 34 0.69 -0.28 3.32
N SER A 35 -0.64 -0.47 3.23
CA SER A 35 -1.36 -1.61 3.82
C SER A 35 -1.07 -1.79 5.31
N ARG A 36 -1.02 -0.66 6.04
CA ARG A 36 -0.78 -0.61 7.50
C ARG A 36 0.53 -1.30 7.92
N GLY A 37 1.56 -1.18 7.09
CA GLY A 37 2.89 -1.71 7.36
C GLY A 37 3.03 -3.22 7.12
N LEU A 38 2.08 -3.86 6.41
CA LEU A 38 2.24 -5.26 5.96
C LEU A 38 3.41 -5.45 4.98
N LEU A 39 3.80 -4.38 4.29
CA LEU A 39 4.96 -4.37 3.38
C LEU A 39 6.31 -4.25 4.12
N GLY A 40 6.28 -3.95 5.42
CA GLY A 40 7.47 -3.79 6.24
C GLY A 40 8.27 -5.08 6.43
N GLU A 41 9.48 -4.94 6.94
CA GLU A 41 10.34 -6.07 7.24
C GLU A 41 9.84 -6.84 8.47
N ASP A 42 10.06 -8.16 8.45
CA ASP A 42 9.94 -9.08 9.58
C ASP A 42 8.57 -9.49 10.12
N VAL A 43 7.45 -9.20 9.43
CA VAL A 43 6.16 -9.84 9.78
C VAL A 43 6.03 -11.21 9.09
N GLN A 44 6.19 -12.28 9.86
CA GLN A 44 6.08 -13.69 9.43
C GLN A 44 4.68 -14.28 9.72
N GLY A 45 3.92 -13.68 10.63
CA GLY A 45 2.57 -14.11 10.98
C GLY A 45 1.80 -13.14 11.87
N PRO A 46 0.52 -13.45 12.16
CA PRO A 46 -0.30 -12.68 13.11
C PRO A 46 0.30 -12.57 14.51
N ASP A 47 1.16 -13.53 14.88
CA ASP A 47 1.75 -13.61 16.21
C ASP A 47 2.86 -12.58 16.41
N ASP A 48 3.42 -12.00 15.33
CA ASP A 48 4.49 -11.00 15.38
C ASP A 48 4.00 -9.58 15.68
N PHE A 49 2.69 -9.35 15.62
CA PHE A 49 2.11 -8.06 16.00
C PHE A 49 2.16 -7.89 17.53
N GLU A 50 2.34 -6.68 18.06
CA GLU A 50 2.33 -6.51 19.53
C GLU A 50 0.92 -6.74 20.12
N GLU A 51 0.84 -6.97 21.43
CA GLU A 51 -0.45 -7.00 22.13
C GLU A 51 -1.15 -5.63 22.00
N GLY A 52 -2.42 -5.62 21.60
CA GLY A 52 -3.17 -4.38 21.32
C GLY A 52 -3.02 -3.83 19.90
N ASP A 53 -2.17 -4.41 19.04
CA ASP A 53 -2.12 -4.04 17.63
C ASP A 53 -3.42 -4.43 16.90
N ILE A 54 -4.12 -3.42 16.37
CA ILE A 54 -5.40 -3.59 15.69
C ILE A 54 -5.33 -4.55 14.50
N ARG A 55 -4.14 -4.74 13.91
CA ARG A 55 -3.93 -5.65 12.78
C ARG A 55 -4.23 -7.10 13.15
N ARG A 56 -4.12 -7.48 14.42
CA ARG A 56 -4.51 -8.82 14.90
C ARG A 56 -5.98 -9.14 14.65
N PHE A 57 -6.83 -8.14 14.48
CA PHE A 57 -8.27 -8.31 14.23
C PHE A 57 -8.67 -8.23 12.75
N TYR A 58 -7.73 -7.89 11.84
CA TYR A 58 -8.07 -7.80 10.43
C TYR A 58 -8.11 -9.19 9.78
N PRO A 59 -9.16 -9.51 9.00
CA PRO A 59 -9.26 -10.80 8.31
C PRO A 59 -8.03 -11.13 7.44
N ARG A 60 -7.44 -10.13 6.78
CA ARG A 60 -6.21 -10.27 5.97
C ARG A 60 -4.98 -10.69 6.81
N CYS A 61 -4.96 -10.34 8.09
CA CYS A 61 -3.89 -10.68 9.00
C CYS A 61 -4.14 -11.98 9.76
N SER A 62 -5.31 -12.61 9.60
CA SER A 62 -5.61 -13.90 10.25
C SER A 62 -4.65 -15.00 9.82
N ARG A 63 -4.47 -16.02 10.66
CA ARG A 63 -3.59 -17.17 10.37
C ARG A 63 -3.93 -17.86 9.05
N GLU A 64 -5.20 -17.88 8.66
CA GLU A 64 -5.66 -18.46 7.40
C GLU A 64 -5.26 -17.63 6.17
N ASN A 65 -5.39 -16.30 6.24
CA ASN A 65 -5.18 -15.43 5.09
C ASN A 65 -3.74 -14.89 4.99
N PHE A 66 -3.01 -14.83 6.10
CA PHE A 66 -1.66 -14.27 6.15
C PHE A 66 -0.72 -14.87 5.09
N PRO A 67 -0.65 -16.20 4.89
CA PRO A 67 0.22 -16.79 3.86
C PRO A 67 -0.10 -16.34 2.44
N LYS A 68 -1.38 -16.04 2.13
CA LYS A 68 -1.78 -15.53 0.81
C LYS A 68 -1.30 -14.09 0.62
N ASN A 69 -1.45 -13.25 1.64
CA ASN A 69 -0.99 -11.86 1.61
C ASN A 69 0.53 -11.75 1.51
N MET A 70 1.28 -12.68 2.11
CA MET A 70 2.74 -12.71 1.99
C MET A 70 3.23 -13.01 0.58
N LYS A 71 2.42 -13.62 -0.30
CA LYS A 71 2.76 -13.75 -1.72
C LYS A 71 2.83 -12.37 -2.40
N LEU A 72 1.87 -11.49 -2.09
CA LEU A 72 1.87 -10.13 -2.62
C LEU A 72 3.05 -9.31 -2.06
N VAL A 73 3.33 -9.44 -0.75
CA VAL A 73 4.53 -8.82 -0.15
C VAL A 73 5.80 -9.30 -0.85
N GLY A 74 5.92 -10.61 -1.12
CA GLY A 74 7.04 -11.19 -1.85
C GLY A 74 7.18 -10.60 -3.26
N ALA A 75 6.10 -10.54 -4.02
CA ALA A 75 6.09 -9.94 -5.36
C ALA A 75 6.48 -8.45 -5.35
N THR A 76 6.02 -7.68 -4.35
CA THR A 76 6.42 -6.27 -4.19
C THR A 76 7.91 -6.15 -3.86
N LYS A 77 8.46 -7.03 -3.00
CA LYS A 77 9.89 -7.07 -2.69
C LYS A 77 10.74 -7.39 -3.92
N GLU A 78 10.34 -8.39 -4.71
CA GLU A 78 11.01 -8.74 -5.96
C GLU A 78 11.01 -7.57 -6.96
N LEU A 79 9.86 -6.88 -7.10
CA LEU A 79 9.76 -5.69 -7.93
C LEU A 79 10.70 -4.58 -7.46
N ALA A 80 10.71 -4.31 -6.15
CA ALA A 80 11.58 -3.31 -5.54
C ALA A 80 13.07 -3.63 -5.80
N THR A 81 13.48 -4.88 -5.60
CA THR A 81 14.84 -5.35 -5.91
C THR A 81 15.18 -5.16 -7.39
N LYS A 82 14.29 -5.55 -8.30
CA LYS A 82 14.52 -5.42 -9.76
C LYS A 82 14.67 -3.95 -10.19
N LYS A 83 14.00 -3.02 -9.50
CA LYS A 83 14.04 -1.59 -9.79
C LYS A 83 15.11 -0.83 -8.99
N GLY A 84 15.76 -1.47 -8.01
CA GLY A 84 16.75 -0.82 -7.14
C GLY A 84 16.14 0.24 -6.22
N VAL A 85 14.90 0.04 -5.77
CA VAL A 85 14.12 0.97 -4.94
C VAL A 85 13.66 0.28 -3.65
N THR A 86 13.12 1.03 -2.70
CA THR A 86 12.54 0.45 -1.48
C THR A 86 11.18 -0.19 -1.75
N VAL A 87 10.75 -1.09 -0.86
CA VAL A 87 9.44 -1.77 -0.98
C VAL A 87 8.30 -0.76 -0.95
N ASP A 88 8.41 0.24 -0.07
CA ASP A 88 7.44 1.34 0.05
C ASP A 88 7.39 2.16 -1.25
N GLN A 89 8.54 2.47 -1.85
CA GLN A 89 8.61 3.14 -3.15
C GLN A 89 7.93 2.32 -4.24
N ALA A 90 8.17 1.00 -4.31
CA ALA A 90 7.54 0.14 -5.30
C ALA A 90 6.00 0.10 -5.14
N ALA A 91 5.51 0.02 -3.90
CA ALA A 91 4.07 0.01 -3.62
C ALA A 91 3.40 1.36 -3.92
N LEU A 92 4.03 2.46 -3.53
CA LEU A 92 3.53 3.81 -3.84
C LEU A 92 3.56 4.08 -5.34
N ALA A 93 4.62 3.67 -6.04
CA ALA A 93 4.71 3.80 -7.49
C ALA A 93 3.59 3.02 -8.21
N TRP A 94 3.27 1.81 -7.74
CA TRP A 94 2.14 1.05 -8.27
C TRP A 94 0.81 1.79 -8.09
N LEU A 95 0.59 2.40 -6.91
CA LEU A 95 -0.64 3.13 -6.60
C LEU A 95 -0.76 4.43 -7.39
N LEU A 96 0.33 5.18 -7.54
CA LEU A 96 0.39 6.40 -8.35
C LEU A 96 0.12 6.12 -9.84
N ARG A 97 0.41 4.90 -10.33
CA ARG A 97 0.11 4.49 -11.70
C ARG A 97 -1.37 4.21 -11.96
N GLN A 98 -2.22 4.17 -10.93
CA GLN A 98 -3.66 3.95 -11.09
C GLN A 98 -4.37 5.18 -11.68
N GLY A 99 -3.77 6.37 -11.58
CA GLY A 99 -4.22 7.59 -12.25
C GLY A 99 -3.65 8.86 -11.61
N ASP A 100 -3.60 9.95 -12.38
CA ASP A 100 -3.14 11.27 -11.91
C ASP A 100 -4.10 11.89 -10.87
N ASP A 101 -5.28 11.30 -10.70
CA ASP A 101 -6.31 11.63 -9.72
C ASP A 101 -6.09 10.95 -8.36
N ILE A 102 -5.03 10.16 -8.19
CA ILE A 102 -4.75 9.38 -6.97
C ILE A 102 -3.62 10.00 -6.14
N PHE A 103 -3.92 10.38 -4.90
CA PHE A 103 -2.99 11.04 -3.98
C PHE A 103 -2.78 10.18 -2.72
N PRO A 104 -1.73 9.35 -2.65
CA PRO A 104 -1.43 8.56 -1.46
C PRO A 104 -0.96 9.42 -0.29
N ILE A 105 -1.41 9.07 0.92
CA ILE A 105 -0.96 9.70 2.18
C ILE A 105 -0.23 8.68 3.07
N PRO A 106 1.04 8.34 2.76
CA PRO A 106 1.80 7.33 3.50
C PRO A 106 2.13 7.80 4.91
N GLY A 107 1.45 7.20 5.89
CA GLY A 107 1.72 7.42 7.32
C GLY A 107 2.67 6.38 7.91
N LYS A 108 3.27 6.70 9.06
CA LYS A 108 4.01 5.74 9.90
C LYS A 108 3.54 5.80 11.34
N ASN A 109 3.70 4.69 12.07
CA ASN A 109 3.34 4.56 13.48
C ASN A 109 4.38 5.16 14.46
N ARG A 110 5.45 5.80 13.96
CA ARG A 110 6.59 6.33 14.75
C ARG A 110 6.96 7.75 14.29
N THR A 111 8.18 8.20 14.58
CA THR A 111 8.73 9.53 14.22
C THR A 111 8.87 9.76 12.72
N ILE A 112 8.13 10.70 12.13
CA ILE A 112 8.34 11.15 10.74
C ILE A 112 9.70 11.86 10.63
N THR A 113 10.56 11.34 9.77
CA THR A 113 11.89 11.92 9.49
C THR A 113 11.89 12.54 8.11
N ARG A 114 12.79 13.51 7.90
CA ARG A 114 13.02 14.09 6.57
C ARG A 114 13.35 13.03 5.53
N LYS A 115 14.25 12.10 5.86
CA LYS A 115 14.61 10.97 4.98
C LYS A 115 13.39 10.14 4.57
N TYR A 116 12.48 9.84 5.50
CA TYR A 116 11.26 9.08 5.18
C TYR A 116 10.36 9.82 4.20
N ILE A 117 10.21 11.14 4.38
CA ILE A 117 9.43 11.97 3.45
C ILE A 117 10.10 12.00 2.07
N GLU A 118 11.40 12.24 2.01
CA GLU A 118 12.17 12.28 0.77
C GLU A 118 12.09 10.93 0.04
N GLU A 119 12.30 9.81 0.74
CA GLU A 119 12.23 8.47 0.16
C GLU A 119 10.84 8.16 -0.43
N ASN A 120 9.75 8.53 0.26
CA ASN A 120 8.39 8.37 -0.27
C ASN A 120 8.12 9.26 -1.48
N PHE A 121 8.69 10.46 -1.51
CA PHE A 121 8.54 11.40 -2.62
C PHE A 121 9.18 10.86 -3.90
N GLU A 122 10.34 10.21 -3.78
CA GLU A 122 11.04 9.56 -4.90
C GLU A 122 10.22 8.44 -5.56
N ALA A 123 9.18 7.91 -4.91
CA ALA A 123 8.28 6.93 -5.51
C ALA A 123 7.62 7.43 -6.82
N MET A 124 7.42 8.75 -6.95
CA MET A 124 6.86 9.36 -8.16
C MET A 124 7.76 9.23 -9.39
N HIS A 125 9.06 8.98 -9.18
CA HIS A 125 10.04 8.83 -10.25
C HIS A 125 10.31 7.36 -10.62
N VAL A 126 9.66 6.42 -9.94
CA VAL A 126 9.82 4.99 -10.20
C VAL A 126 8.96 4.57 -11.39
N GLY A 127 9.60 4.37 -12.54
CA GLY A 127 8.94 3.87 -13.75
C GLY A 127 8.61 2.38 -13.67
N LEU A 128 7.31 2.04 -13.63
CA LEU A 128 6.82 0.65 -13.74
C LEU A 128 6.38 0.36 -15.18
N THR A 129 6.80 -0.79 -15.70
CA THR A 129 6.40 -1.30 -17.01
C THR A 129 5.32 -2.37 -16.85
N PRO A 130 4.40 -2.52 -17.81
CA PRO A 130 3.48 -3.67 -17.87
C PRO A 130 4.21 -5.02 -17.86
#